data_AF-A0A258YE84-F1
#
_entry.id   AF-A0A258YE84-F1
#
_cell.length_a   1.000
_cell.length_b   1.000
_cell.length_c   1.000
_cell.angle_alpha   90.00
_cell.angle_beta   90.00
_cell.angle_gamma   90.00
#
_symmetry.space_group_name_H-M   'P 1'
#
loop_
_entity.id
_entity.type
_entity.pdbx_description
1 polymer ?
#
loop_
_entity_poly.entity_id
_entity_poly.type
_entity_poly.pdbx_seq_one_letter_code
_entity_poly.pdbx_strand_id
1 'polypeptide(L)'
;KKYLQRLNKKDEASNEVYFFNEIYYYLAVLDLNKKNFQNALVNLDSALNKRSKIYNNGTLVDRWKIFKLMGDAYTGLQQYEKARDNYNIALLTNPDYEPTKDAIVKLETIIGTTVSTDKTAPTIKLLEPSPKRGLKVTTASANVLIKGIANDISGIKEVSINSKIVYAQKSGDFWGEIPLTEGMNQVTITATDLVGNKGIQIFEVERMVAKPIIASTNEVIIPVSEKIGKNICLLIGAQNYSDVNIPSLSNPIADAVKLKMILKSTYNFSDENVIQLFNPGTDDVKRQLLELTNQLQPEDNLLIFYAGHGIWVEKEKKGYWLMTDAKRNDVNTWLPNKTVLDLVAKIPSRHTLLITDACFSGSVFKTRGLNDAAPKAIQEMEEKISRIAITSGNDTEVPDESVFMKYLIKALSTNKDKYLTAQKMFINQILEAVMTESKTEPRYGTLELAGHVGGDFIFIKK
;
A
#
# COMPACT_ATOMS: atom_id res chain seq x y z
N LYS A 1 19.87 -38.85 5.95
CA LYS A 1 20.63 -39.18 7.19
C LYS A 1 22.13 -39.41 6.90
N LYS A 2 22.53 -40.36 6.05
CA LYS A 2 23.94 -40.56 5.64
C LYS A 2 24.56 -39.35 4.88
N TYR A 3 23.77 -38.63 4.07
CA TYR A 3 24.20 -37.40 3.40
C TYR A 3 24.44 -36.24 4.39
N LEU A 4 23.51 -36.03 5.33
CA LEU A 4 23.64 -35.04 6.41
C LEU A 4 24.85 -35.32 7.33
N GLN A 5 25.23 -36.58 7.53
CA GLN A 5 26.44 -36.94 8.29
C GLN A 5 27.74 -36.58 7.55
N ARG A 6 27.74 -36.51 6.21
CA ARG A 6 28.93 -36.12 5.42
C ARG A 6 29.21 -34.61 5.45
N LEU A 7 28.18 -33.80 5.69
CA LEU A 7 28.27 -32.32 5.69
C LEU A 7 28.79 -31.74 7.02
N ASN A 8 29.01 -32.58 8.03
CA ASN A 8 29.50 -32.19 9.36
C ASN A 8 31.02 -32.31 9.55
N LYS A 9 31.80 -32.40 8.46
CA LYS A 9 33.27 -32.32 8.56
C LYS A 9 33.67 -30.86 8.69
N LYS A 10 34.04 -30.49 9.92
CA LYS A 10 34.81 -29.28 10.21
C LYS A 10 36.10 -29.34 9.38
N ASP A 11 36.37 -28.28 8.63
CA ASP A 11 37.72 -28.10 8.10
C ASP A 11 38.59 -27.62 9.27
N GLU A 12 39.44 -28.51 9.75
CA GLU A 12 40.26 -28.27 10.96
C GLU A 12 41.26 -27.12 10.76
N ALA A 13 41.48 -26.67 9.52
CA ALA A 13 42.39 -25.57 9.20
C ALA A 13 41.74 -24.17 9.27
N SER A 14 40.45 -24.03 8.96
CA SER A 14 39.79 -22.71 8.82
C SER A 14 38.81 -22.36 9.95
N ASN A 15 38.39 -23.36 10.75
CA ASN A 15 37.40 -23.20 11.82
C ASN A 15 36.04 -22.61 11.34
N GLU A 16 35.75 -22.63 10.02
CA GLU A 16 34.48 -22.18 9.45
C GLU A 16 33.49 -23.34 9.26
N VAL A 17 32.21 -23.09 9.55
CA VAL A 17 31.11 -24.06 9.36
C VAL A 17 30.47 -23.81 7.99
N TYR A 18 30.63 -24.75 7.06
CA TYR A 18 30.07 -24.65 5.72
C TYR A 18 28.57 -25.03 5.70
N PHE A 19 27.68 -24.05 5.50
CA PHE A 19 26.25 -24.30 5.29
C PHE A 19 25.93 -24.41 3.79
N PHE A 20 25.66 -25.62 3.32
CA PHE A 20 25.15 -25.85 1.97
C PHE A 20 23.64 -25.58 1.93
N ASN A 21 23.18 -24.74 1.00
CA ASN A 21 21.75 -24.44 0.81
C ASN A 21 20.86 -25.68 0.63
N GLU A 22 21.44 -26.75 0.06
CA GLU A 22 20.76 -28.04 -0.14
C GLU A 22 20.26 -28.69 1.16
N ILE A 23 20.94 -28.42 2.28
CA ILE A 23 20.54 -28.96 3.58
C ILE A 23 19.11 -28.54 3.89
N TYR A 24 18.77 -27.28 3.62
CA TYR A 24 17.43 -26.76 3.85
C TYR A 24 16.40 -27.43 2.94
N TYR A 25 16.74 -27.72 1.68
CA TYR A 25 15.86 -28.49 0.80
C TYR A 25 15.59 -29.90 1.36
N TYR A 26 16.61 -30.63 1.78
CA TYR A 26 16.42 -31.98 2.35
C TYR A 26 15.71 -31.96 3.71
N LEU A 27 15.94 -30.94 4.53
CA LEU A 27 15.19 -30.71 5.77
C LEU A 27 13.70 -30.49 5.46
N ALA A 28 13.39 -29.66 4.46
CA ALA A 28 12.01 -29.46 4.02
C ALA A 28 11.35 -30.75 3.52
N VAL A 29 12.06 -31.59 2.76
CA VAL A 29 11.55 -32.90 2.34
C VAL A 29 11.25 -33.79 3.56
N LEU A 30 12.09 -33.77 4.59
CA LEU A 30 11.84 -34.51 5.83
C LEU A 30 10.62 -33.96 6.59
N ASP A 31 10.46 -32.63 6.64
CA ASP A 31 9.33 -31.98 7.28
C ASP A 31 8.01 -32.29 6.55
N LEU A 32 8.00 -32.24 5.22
CA LEU A 32 6.84 -32.64 4.40
C LEU A 32 6.43 -34.08 4.66
N ASN A 33 7.38 -35.02 4.71
CA ASN A 33 7.10 -36.42 5.03
C ASN A 33 6.52 -36.60 6.45
N LYS A 34 6.91 -35.73 7.39
CA LYS A 34 6.35 -35.69 8.75
C LYS A 34 5.06 -34.88 8.85
N LYS A 35 4.54 -34.36 7.73
CA LYS A 35 3.40 -33.43 7.67
C LYS A 35 3.60 -32.14 8.48
N ASN A 36 4.85 -31.74 8.72
CA ASN A 36 5.20 -30.48 9.38
C ASN A 36 5.33 -29.36 8.33
N PHE A 37 4.20 -29.00 7.72
CA PHE A 37 4.18 -28.13 6.54
C PHE A 37 4.72 -26.72 6.79
N GLN A 38 4.47 -26.14 7.97
CA GLN A 38 4.95 -24.81 8.31
C GLN A 38 6.50 -24.78 8.41
N ASN A 39 7.10 -25.80 9.03
CA ASN A 39 8.56 -25.92 9.11
C ASN A 39 9.18 -26.22 7.74
N ALA A 40 8.49 -27.01 6.91
CA ALA A 40 8.88 -27.23 5.53
C ALA A 40 8.97 -25.90 4.76
N LEU A 41 7.99 -25.01 4.88
CA LEU A 41 8.01 -23.69 4.22
C LEU A 41 9.20 -22.83 4.67
N VAL A 42 9.52 -22.79 5.98
CA VAL A 42 10.69 -22.06 6.51
C VAL A 42 11.99 -22.58 5.90
N ASN A 43 12.11 -23.90 5.78
CA ASN A 43 13.27 -24.54 5.17
C ASN A 43 13.32 -24.31 3.65
N LEU A 44 12.19 -24.33 2.94
CA LEU A 44 12.14 -24.04 1.50
C LEU A 44 12.51 -22.58 1.19
N ASP A 45 12.06 -21.63 2.01
CA ASP A 45 12.46 -20.23 1.91
C ASP A 45 13.98 -20.06 2.13
N SER A 46 14.52 -20.73 3.15
CA SER A 46 15.97 -20.76 3.39
C SER A 46 16.75 -21.35 2.21
N ALA A 47 16.18 -22.36 1.52
CA ALA A 47 16.77 -22.95 0.31
C ALA A 47 16.74 -22.01 -0.91
N LEU A 48 15.76 -21.10 -1.00
CA LEU A 48 15.67 -20.08 -2.06
C LEU A 48 16.61 -18.89 -1.84
N ASN A 49 16.72 -18.43 -0.59
CA ASN A 49 17.25 -17.10 -0.29
C ASN A 49 18.71 -17.07 0.16
N LYS A 50 19.24 -18.15 0.76
CA LYS A 50 20.65 -18.19 1.17
C LYS A 50 21.52 -18.52 -0.07
N ARG A 51 22.68 -17.86 -0.24
CA ARG A 51 23.67 -18.20 -1.27
C ARG A 51 24.94 -18.71 -0.60
N SER A 52 25.53 -19.80 -1.12
CA SER A 52 26.89 -20.20 -0.74
C SER A 52 27.88 -19.12 -1.20
N LYS A 53 28.73 -18.63 -0.31
CA LYS A 53 29.75 -17.61 -0.61
C LYS A 53 30.89 -18.11 -1.53
N ILE A 54 31.00 -19.42 -1.76
CA ILE A 54 32.19 -20.04 -2.39
C ILE A 54 31.95 -20.49 -3.84
N TYR A 55 30.70 -20.68 -4.28
CA TYR A 55 30.41 -21.07 -5.67
C TYR A 55 29.50 -20.06 -6.37
N ASN A 56 30.08 -19.39 -7.37
CA ASN A 56 29.34 -18.56 -8.33
C ASN A 56 28.57 -19.40 -9.38
N ASN A 57 28.59 -20.74 -9.28
CA ASN A 57 27.90 -21.64 -10.19
C ASN A 57 26.83 -22.47 -9.46
N GLY A 58 25.59 -21.98 -9.50
CA GLY A 58 24.37 -22.78 -9.34
C GLY A 58 23.90 -23.06 -7.92
N THR A 59 22.61 -22.86 -7.67
CA THR A 59 21.89 -23.66 -6.67
C THR A 59 21.90 -25.10 -7.18
N LEU A 60 22.55 -26.04 -6.48
CA LEU A 60 22.56 -27.46 -6.88
C LEU A 60 21.15 -28.09 -6.95
N VAL A 61 20.17 -27.49 -6.26
CA VAL A 61 18.75 -27.83 -6.40
C VAL A 61 18.08 -26.83 -7.34
N ASP A 62 17.43 -27.34 -8.37
CA ASP A 62 16.65 -26.50 -9.29
C ASP A 62 15.50 -25.79 -8.56
N ARG A 63 15.34 -24.48 -8.80
CA ARG A 63 14.31 -23.66 -8.14
C ARG A 63 12.90 -24.21 -8.31
N TRP A 64 12.58 -24.78 -9.48
CA TRP A 64 11.27 -25.36 -9.73
C TRP A 64 10.96 -26.57 -8.82
N LYS A 65 11.97 -27.32 -8.36
CA LYS A 65 11.79 -28.38 -7.35
C LYS A 65 11.39 -27.79 -6.00
N ILE A 66 11.96 -26.64 -5.65
CA ILE A 66 11.65 -25.92 -4.40
C ILE A 66 10.20 -25.41 -4.45
N PHE A 67 9.82 -24.73 -5.54
CA PHE A 67 8.44 -24.25 -5.72
C PHE A 67 7.42 -25.39 -5.74
N LYS A 68 7.73 -26.54 -6.35
CA LYS A 68 6.87 -27.73 -6.25
C LYS A 68 6.64 -28.15 -4.80
N LEU A 69 7.70 -28.26 -3.99
CA LEU A 69 7.58 -28.62 -2.57
C LEU A 69 6.85 -27.55 -1.73
N MET A 70 6.96 -26.27 -2.09
CA MET A 70 6.16 -25.21 -1.48
C MET A 70 4.67 -25.40 -1.80
N GLY A 71 4.36 -25.77 -3.05
CA GLY A 71 3.02 -26.17 -3.46
C GLY A 71 2.48 -27.35 -2.64
N ASP A 72 3.28 -28.40 -2.44
CA ASP A 72 2.91 -29.55 -1.60
C ASP A 72 2.62 -29.12 -0.15
N ALA A 73 3.48 -28.26 0.41
CA ALA A 73 3.33 -27.76 1.78
C ALA A 73 2.05 -26.93 1.95
N TYR A 74 1.77 -26.01 1.02
CA TYR A 74 0.54 -25.22 1.02
C TYR A 74 -0.71 -26.09 0.79
N THR A 75 -0.60 -27.15 -0.03
CA THR A 75 -1.69 -28.14 -0.20
C THR A 75 -2.00 -28.81 1.14
N GLY A 76 -0.98 -29.23 1.89
CA GLY A 76 -1.13 -29.83 3.21
C GLY A 76 -1.70 -28.87 4.27
N LEU A 77 -1.47 -27.57 4.11
CA LEU A 77 -2.06 -26.50 4.94
C LEU A 77 -3.46 -26.06 4.47
N GLN A 78 -3.99 -26.68 3.42
CA GLN A 78 -5.26 -26.29 2.78
C GLN A 78 -5.28 -24.83 2.27
N GLN A 79 -4.11 -24.26 1.96
CA GLN A 79 -3.96 -22.93 1.35
C GLN A 79 -3.89 -23.07 -0.16
N TYR A 80 -5.00 -23.49 -0.77
CA TYR A 80 -5.03 -24.00 -2.14
C TYR A 80 -4.62 -22.99 -3.23
N GLU A 81 -4.96 -21.70 -3.09
CA GLU A 81 -4.50 -20.67 -4.04
C GLU A 81 -2.98 -20.54 -4.03
N LYS A 82 -2.36 -20.45 -2.84
CA LYS A 82 -0.90 -20.41 -2.72
C LYS A 82 -0.24 -21.68 -3.23
N ALA A 83 -0.89 -22.84 -3.06
CA ALA A 83 -0.40 -24.08 -3.61
C ALA A 83 -0.39 -24.03 -5.15
N ARG A 84 -1.49 -23.58 -5.76
CA ARG A 84 -1.65 -23.41 -7.21
C ARG A 84 -0.60 -22.46 -7.78
N ASP A 85 -0.39 -21.30 -7.15
CA ASP A 85 0.62 -20.32 -7.56
C ASP A 85 2.02 -20.93 -7.60
N ASN A 86 2.39 -21.68 -6.55
CA ASN A 86 3.71 -22.31 -6.47
C ASN A 86 3.89 -23.43 -7.52
N TYR A 87 2.85 -24.23 -7.79
CA TYR A 87 2.89 -25.20 -8.90
C TYR A 87 3.01 -24.52 -10.26
N ASN A 88 2.29 -23.41 -10.48
CA ASN A 88 2.39 -22.63 -11.71
C ASN A 88 3.78 -22.03 -11.89
N ILE A 89 4.42 -21.52 -10.84
CA ILE A 89 5.81 -21.02 -10.90
C ILE A 89 6.78 -22.17 -11.25
N ALA A 90 6.58 -23.35 -10.67
CA ALA A 90 7.40 -24.52 -11.00
C ALA A 90 7.24 -24.94 -12.46
N LEU A 91 6.02 -24.98 -13.00
CA LEU A 91 5.74 -25.30 -14.41
C LEU A 91 6.17 -24.19 -15.37
N LEU A 92 6.11 -22.92 -14.98
CA LEU A 92 6.64 -21.82 -15.76
C LEU A 92 8.14 -21.99 -16.02
N THR A 93 8.86 -22.53 -15.03
CA THR A 93 10.31 -22.72 -15.09
C THR A 93 10.70 -24.08 -15.69
N ASN A 94 9.89 -25.12 -15.50
CA ASN A 94 10.06 -26.44 -16.13
C ASN A 94 8.69 -27.03 -16.51
N PRO A 95 8.17 -26.72 -17.72
CA PRO A 95 6.83 -27.12 -18.14
C PRO A 95 6.61 -28.64 -18.19
N ASP A 96 7.68 -29.42 -18.38
CA ASP A 96 7.61 -30.88 -18.55
C ASP A 96 7.82 -31.66 -17.25
N TYR A 97 7.86 -30.98 -16.10
CA TYR A 97 8.07 -31.65 -14.83
C TYR A 97 6.80 -32.36 -14.34
N GLU A 98 6.65 -33.64 -14.74
CA GLU A 98 5.49 -34.50 -14.45
C GLU A 98 5.06 -34.51 -12.96
N PRO A 99 5.96 -34.59 -11.96
CA PRO A 99 5.54 -34.52 -10.56
C PRO A 99 4.79 -33.24 -10.15
N THR A 100 4.96 -32.13 -10.89
CA THR A 100 4.17 -30.91 -10.66
C THR A 100 2.84 -30.95 -11.39
N LYS A 101 2.81 -31.49 -12.62
CA LYS A 101 1.56 -31.71 -13.36
C LYS A 101 0.61 -32.63 -12.60
N ASP A 102 1.13 -33.72 -12.05
CA ASP A 102 0.36 -34.62 -11.19
C ASP A 102 -0.13 -33.93 -9.91
N ALA A 103 0.71 -33.09 -9.31
CA ALA A 103 0.37 -32.38 -8.08
C ALA A 103 -0.72 -31.33 -8.31
N ILE A 104 -0.68 -30.57 -9.40
CA ILE A 104 -1.70 -29.58 -9.74
C ILE A 104 -3.03 -30.26 -10.09
N VAL A 105 -3.03 -31.38 -10.83
CA VAL A 105 -4.27 -32.14 -11.10
C VAL A 105 -4.89 -32.67 -9.82
N LYS A 106 -4.08 -33.22 -8.90
CA LYS A 106 -4.54 -33.65 -7.58
C LYS A 106 -5.09 -32.48 -6.78
N LEU A 107 -4.41 -31.33 -6.79
CA LEU A 107 -4.88 -30.12 -6.14
C LEU A 107 -6.25 -29.69 -6.70
N GLU A 108 -6.41 -29.59 -8.01
CA GLU A 108 -7.71 -29.18 -8.61
C GLU A 108 -8.82 -30.20 -8.30
N THR A 109 -8.51 -31.49 -8.22
CA THR A 109 -9.47 -32.53 -7.80
C THR A 109 -9.86 -32.36 -6.32
N ILE A 110 -8.88 -32.09 -5.46
CA ILE A 110 -9.12 -31.79 -4.04
C ILE A 110 -10.01 -30.55 -3.93
N ILE A 111 -9.65 -29.45 -4.61
CA ILE A 111 -10.41 -28.20 -4.64
C ILE A 111 -11.85 -28.46 -5.10
N GLY A 112 -12.05 -29.17 -6.21
CA GLY A 112 -13.38 -29.50 -6.73
C GLY A 112 -14.21 -30.35 -5.76
N THR A 113 -13.57 -31.26 -5.03
CA THR A 113 -14.25 -32.09 -4.02
C THR A 113 -14.56 -31.30 -2.74
N THR A 114 -13.61 -30.48 -2.27
CA THR A 114 -13.81 -29.61 -1.09
C THR A 114 -14.88 -28.56 -1.35
N VAL A 115 -14.88 -27.93 -2.53
CA VAL A 115 -15.91 -26.97 -2.93
C VAL A 115 -17.27 -27.69 -2.98
N SER A 116 -17.39 -28.83 -3.68
CA SER A 116 -18.69 -29.50 -3.85
C SER A 116 -19.29 -30.12 -2.57
N THR A 117 -18.51 -30.27 -1.50
CA THR A 117 -18.98 -30.82 -0.21
C THR A 117 -19.01 -29.80 0.93
N ASP A 118 -18.66 -28.54 0.64
CA ASP A 118 -18.62 -27.48 1.63
C ASP A 118 -20.01 -27.10 2.14
N LYS A 119 -20.13 -27.00 3.46
CA LYS A 119 -21.33 -26.58 4.20
C LYS A 119 -21.02 -25.49 5.20
N THR A 120 -19.78 -25.04 5.27
CA THR A 120 -19.32 -24.04 6.22
C THR A 120 -19.55 -22.66 5.64
N ALA A 121 -19.99 -21.73 6.48
CA ALA A 121 -20.16 -20.35 6.08
C ALA A 121 -18.82 -19.60 6.15
N PRO A 122 -18.57 -18.64 5.24
CA PRO A 122 -17.40 -17.77 5.31
C PRO A 122 -17.22 -17.08 6.66
N THR A 123 -15.98 -16.98 7.11
CA THR A 123 -15.61 -16.20 8.30
C THR A 123 -15.15 -14.81 7.91
N ILE A 124 -15.78 -13.77 8.46
CA ILE A 124 -15.50 -12.38 8.10
C ILE A 124 -14.65 -11.72 9.19
N LYS A 125 -13.51 -11.14 8.80
CA LYS A 125 -12.65 -10.32 9.65
C LYS A 125 -12.65 -8.88 9.14
N LEU A 126 -13.17 -7.96 9.94
CA LEU A 126 -13.10 -6.53 9.67
C LEU A 126 -11.69 -5.99 9.91
N LEU A 127 -11.13 -5.27 8.93
CA LEU A 127 -9.85 -4.58 9.02
C LEU A 127 -10.06 -3.08 9.23
N GLU A 128 -10.97 -2.49 8.46
CA GLU A 128 -11.35 -1.08 8.55
C GLU A 128 -12.89 -0.96 8.54
N PRO A 129 -13.49 -0.14 9.42
CA PRO A 129 -12.85 0.55 10.54
C PRO A 129 -12.29 -0.43 11.58
N SER A 130 -11.10 -0.15 12.14
CA SER A 130 -10.46 -1.03 13.13
C SER A 130 -11.20 -0.96 14.47
N PRO A 131 -11.90 -2.01 14.91
CA PRO A 131 -12.56 -1.99 16.20
C PRO A 131 -11.50 -2.15 17.29
N LYS A 132 -11.18 -1.07 18.00
CA LYS A 132 -10.48 -1.20 19.29
C LYS A 132 -11.43 -1.90 20.25
N ARG A 133 -10.96 -2.96 20.93
CA ARG A 133 -11.74 -3.78 21.88
C ARG A 133 -12.64 -2.89 22.76
N GLY A 134 -13.95 -3.03 22.59
CA GLY A 134 -14.97 -2.40 23.45
C GLY A 134 -15.31 -0.93 23.16
N LEU A 135 -14.80 -0.31 22.10
CA LEU A 135 -15.14 1.08 21.74
C LEU A 135 -15.95 1.16 20.44
N LYS A 136 -17.07 1.89 20.50
CA LYS A 136 -17.88 2.31 19.34
C LYS A 136 -17.00 3.05 18.33
N VAL A 137 -17.13 2.74 17.05
CA VAL A 137 -16.46 3.49 15.98
C VAL A 137 -17.21 4.81 15.82
N THR A 138 -16.62 5.93 16.24
CA THR A 138 -17.19 7.27 16.09
C THR A 138 -16.57 8.00 14.90
N THR A 139 -17.38 8.54 14.00
CA THR A 139 -16.92 9.34 12.85
C THR A 139 -17.74 10.61 12.69
N ALA A 140 -17.14 11.68 12.15
CA ALA A 140 -17.89 12.87 11.71
C ALA A 140 -18.32 12.76 10.23
N SER A 141 -17.82 11.75 9.53
CA SER A 141 -18.08 11.49 8.11
C SER A 141 -19.50 10.96 7.86
N ALA A 142 -20.14 11.47 6.80
CA ALA A 142 -21.39 10.98 6.22
C ALA A 142 -21.26 9.64 5.49
N ASN A 143 -20.05 9.14 5.23
CA ASN A 143 -19.85 7.77 4.76
C ASN A 143 -18.76 7.07 5.59
N VAL A 144 -18.57 5.77 5.34
CA VAL A 144 -17.47 4.99 5.92
C VAL A 144 -16.99 3.94 4.94
N LEU A 145 -15.66 3.81 4.83
CA LEU A 145 -15.04 2.69 4.15
C LEU A 145 -15.02 1.48 5.04
N ILE A 146 -15.37 0.37 4.44
CA ILE A 146 -15.29 -0.93 5.07
C ILE A 146 -14.30 -1.74 4.28
N LYS A 147 -13.28 -2.25 4.97
CA LYS A 147 -12.34 -3.25 4.45
C LYS A 147 -12.35 -4.45 5.34
N GLY A 148 -12.30 -5.63 4.75
CA GLY A 148 -12.18 -6.87 5.50
C GLY A 148 -11.66 -8.00 4.66
N ILE A 149 -11.53 -9.15 5.32
CA ILE A 149 -11.17 -10.43 4.71
C ILE A 149 -12.27 -11.42 5.04
N ALA A 150 -12.88 -12.02 4.02
CA ALA A 150 -13.80 -13.13 4.15
C ALA A 150 -13.07 -14.43 3.79
N ASN A 151 -12.91 -15.36 4.73
CA ASN A 151 -12.18 -16.60 4.50
C ASN A 151 -13.15 -17.77 4.43
N ASP A 152 -13.04 -18.54 3.36
CA ASP A 152 -13.72 -19.81 3.19
C ASP A 152 -12.87 -20.77 2.36
N ILE A 153 -12.99 -22.08 2.60
CA ILE A 153 -12.23 -23.10 1.88
C ILE A 153 -12.67 -23.23 0.42
N SER A 154 -13.94 -22.95 0.12
CA SER A 154 -14.46 -22.93 -1.24
C SER A 154 -14.19 -21.61 -1.97
N GLY A 155 -13.67 -20.60 -1.26
CA GLY A 155 -13.42 -19.26 -1.79
C GLY A 155 -14.67 -18.39 -1.83
N ILE A 156 -14.48 -17.09 -2.05
CA ILE A 156 -15.57 -16.11 -1.96
C ILE A 156 -16.16 -15.82 -3.33
N LYS A 157 -17.48 -15.93 -3.44
CA LYS A 157 -18.24 -15.56 -4.64
C LYS A 157 -18.54 -14.07 -4.67
N GLU A 158 -19.03 -13.56 -3.54
CA GLU A 158 -19.48 -12.17 -3.42
C GLU A 158 -19.47 -11.73 -1.96
N VAL A 159 -19.35 -10.42 -1.75
CA VAL A 159 -19.58 -9.78 -0.45
C VAL A 159 -20.57 -8.65 -0.66
N SER A 160 -21.50 -8.48 0.29
CA SER A 160 -22.40 -7.34 0.33
C SER A 160 -22.33 -6.65 1.68
N ILE A 161 -22.53 -5.33 1.66
CA ILE A 161 -22.61 -4.49 2.86
C ILE A 161 -23.94 -3.76 2.82
N ASN A 162 -24.76 -3.92 3.87
CA ASN A 162 -26.14 -3.42 3.92
C ASN A 162 -26.93 -3.80 2.65
N SER A 163 -26.78 -5.06 2.22
CA SER A 163 -27.38 -5.64 1.01
C SER A 163 -26.88 -5.09 -0.32
N LYS A 164 -25.94 -4.14 -0.34
CA LYS A 164 -25.27 -3.66 -1.56
C LYS A 164 -24.04 -4.51 -1.83
N ILE A 165 -23.96 -5.13 -3.02
CA ILE A 165 -22.78 -5.88 -3.45
C ILE A 165 -21.58 -4.91 -3.54
N VAL A 166 -20.46 -5.31 -2.96
CA VAL A 166 -19.20 -4.58 -2.98
C VAL A 166 -18.13 -5.41 -3.69
N TYR A 167 -17.01 -4.78 -4.02
CA TYR A 167 -15.91 -5.50 -4.64
C TYR A 167 -15.33 -6.51 -3.64
N ALA A 168 -15.14 -7.75 -4.10
CA ALA A 168 -14.51 -8.82 -3.36
C ALA A 168 -13.66 -9.68 -4.28
N GLN A 169 -12.46 -10.03 -3.85
CA GLN A 169 -11.60 -10.98 -4.53
C GLN A 169 -12.00 -12.41 -4.15
N LYS A 170 -11.70 -13.38 -5.02
CA LYS A 170 -11.87 -14.81 -4.70
C LYS A 170 -11.07 -15.25 -3.47
N SER A 171 -9.93 -14.59 -3.23
CA SER A 171 -9.06 -14.77 -2.06
C SER A 171 -9.69 -14.30 -0.75
N GLY A 172 -10.76 -13.49 -0.82
CA GLY A 172 -11.51 -13.04 0.34
C GLY A 172 -11.37 -11.57 0.68
N ASP A 173 -10.39 -10.85 0.13
CA ASP A 173 -10.24 -9.41 0.36
C ASP A 173 -11.42 -8.65 -0.23
N PHE A 174 -12.08 -7.82 0.58
CA PHE A 174 -13.22 -7.02 0.13
C PHE A 174 -13.17 -5.60 0.67
N TRP A 175 -13.77 -4.67 -0.08
CA TRP A 175 -13.98 -3.31 0.39
C TRP A 175 -15.17 -2.63 -0.27
N GLY A 176 -15.76 -1.67 0.44
CA GLY A 176 -16.82 -0.83 -0.09
C GLY A 176 -17.17 0.34 0.84
N GLU A 177 -17.79 1.36 0.26
CA GLU A 177 -18.25 2.54 0.99
C GLU A 177 -19.76 2.47 1.22
N ILE A 178 -20.17 2.81 2.45
CA ILE A 178 -21.57 2.94 2.81
C ILE A 178 -21.88 4.34 3.38
N PRO A 179 -23.06 4.89 3.08
CA PRO A 179 -23.53 6.12 3.71
C PRO A 179 -23.95 5.88 5.16
N LEU A 180 -23.78 6.90 5.99
CA LEU A 180 -24.14 6.95 7.39
C LEU A 180 -25.17 8.06 7.65
N THR A 181 -26.28 7.70 8.27
CA THR A 181 -27.21 8.67 8.86
C THR A 181 -26.62 9.26 10.14
N GLU A 182 -27.11 10.42 10.56
CA GLU A 182 -26.69 10.99 11.85
C GLU A 182 -27.07 10.04 13.00
N GLY A 183 -26.19 9.89 13.99
CA GLY A 183 -26.37 8.96 15.09
C GLY A 183 -25.89 7.54 14.77
N MET A 184 -26.52 6.55 15.40
CA MET A 184 -26.11 5.14 15.33
C MET A 184 -26.52 4.50 14.00
N ASN A 185 -25.56 3.87 13.32
CA ASN A 185 -25.75 3.09 12.10
C ASN A 185 -25.34 1.65 12.35
N GLN A 186 -26.24 0.71 12.04
CA GLN A 186 -25.91 -0.71 12.02
C GLN A 186 -25.41 -1.10 10.64
N VAL A 187 -24.29 -1.79 10.60
CA VAL A 187 -23.64 -2.24 9.36
C VAL A 187 -23.61 -3.76 9.33
N THR A 188 -24.19 -4.34 8.29
CA THR A 188 -24.26 -5.78 8.07
C THR A 188 -23.41 -6.16 6.86
N ILE A 189 -22.36 -6.94 7.08
CA ILE A 189 -21.53 -7.53 6.03
C ILE A 189 -21.99 -8.98 5.84
N THR A 190 -22.33 -9.35 4.60
CA THR A 190 -22.63 -10.73 4.23
C THR A 190 -21.64 -11.21 3.18
N ALA A 191 -20.90 -12.27 3.46
CA ALA A 191 -20.04 -12.93 2.50
C ALA A 191 -20.68 -14.24 2.06
N THR A 192 -20.78 -14.46 0.74
CA THR A 192 -21.29 -15.70 0.15
C THR A 192 -20.13 -16.44 -0.50
N ASP A 193 -19.96 -17.72 -0.20
CA ASP A 193 -18.96 -18.56 -0.84
C ASP A 193 -19.37 -19.03 -2.25
N LEU A 194 -18.50 -19.80 -2.92
CA LEU A 194 -18.78 -20.33 -4.26
C LEU A 194 -19.93 -21.35 -4.31
N VAL A 195 -20.32 -21.95 -3.19
CA VAL A 195 -21.41 -22.95 -3.11
C VAL A 195 -22.71 -22.40 -2.52
N GLY A 196 -22.72 -21.15 -2.08
CA GLY A 196 -23.89 -20.44 -1.60
C GLY A 196 -24.03 -20.35 -0.07
N ASN A 197 -23.09 -20.84 0.73
CA ASN A 197 -23.15 -20.61 2.19
C ASN A 197 -22.86 -19.14 2.50
N LYS A 198 -23.48 -18.62 3.56
CA LYS A 198 -23.44 -17.19 3.90
C LYS A 198 -22.93 -16.95 5.31
N GLY A 199 -21.82 -16.22 5.41
CA GLY A 199 -21.30 -15.66 6.65
C GLY A 199 -21.84 -14.25 6.86
N ILE A 200 -22.20 -13.89 8.10
CA ILE A 200 -22.72 -12.56 8.43
C ILE A 200 -21.91 -11.97 9.59
N GLN A 201 -21.48 -10.73 9.43
CA GLN A 201 -20.85 -9.94 10.48
C GLN A 201 -21.60 -8.61 10.63
N ILE A 202 -21.94 -8.26 11.87
CA ILE A 202 -22.61 -7.01 12.21
C ILE A 202 -21.69 -6.16 13.08
N PHE A 203 -21.67 -4.85 12.85
CA PHE A 203 -21.05 -3.88 13.74
C PHE A 203 -21.79 -2.54 13.69
N GLU A 204 -21.50 -1.67 14.65
CA GLU A 204 -22.13 -0.36 14.77
C GLU A 204 -21.13 0.78 14.54
N VAL A 205 -21.57 1.82 13.84
CA VAL A 205 -20.83 3.06 13.61
C VAL A 205 -21.70 4.23 14.05
N GLU A 206 -21.17 5.08 14.93
CA GLU A 206 -21.85 6.30 15.36
C GLU A 206 -21.34 7.50 14.57
N ARG A 207 -22.23 8.15 13.82
CA ARG A 207 -21.92 9.42 13.17
C ARG A 207 -22.26 10.57 14.11
N MET A 208 -21.23 11.24 14.62
CA MET A 208 -21.39 12.43 15.47
C MET A 208 -21.28 13.68 14.62
N VAL A 209 -22.32 14.52 14.64
CA VAL A 209 -22.29 15.84 14.01
C VAL A 209 -22.16 16.89 15.12
N ALA A 210 -21.12 17.71 15.06
CA ALA A 210 -20.98 18.81 16.00
C ALA A 210 -22.11 19.81 15.75
N LYS A 211 -22.92 20.10 16.78
CA LYS A 211 -23.87 21.22 16.71
C LYS A 211 -23.07 22.51 16.52
N PRO A 212 -23.46 23.41 15.59
CA PRO A 212 -22.81 24.70 15.49
C PRO A 212 -22.99 25.44 16.82
N ILE A 213 -21.87 25.82 17.44
CA ILE A 213 -21.88 26.74 18.57
C ILE A 213 -22.27 28.09 17.98
N ILE A 214 -23.53 28.47 18.13
CA ILE A 214 -23.98 29.83 17.85
C ILE A 214 -23.38 30.69 18.96
N ALA A 215 -22.18 31.23 18.72
CA ALA A 215 -21.65 32.31 19.53
C ALA A 215 -22.54 33.54 19.26
N SER A 216 -23.36 33.90 20.25
CA SER A 216 -24.10 35.16 20.20
C SER A 216 -23.14 36.29 20.52
N THR A 217 -22.53 36.87 19.49
CA THR A 217 -21.90 38.18 19.62
C THR A 217 -22.47 39.07 18.54
N ASN A 218 -23.31 40.02 18.97
CA ASN A 218 -23.69 41.20 18.19
C ASN A 218 -22.45 42.09 17.99
N GLU A 219 -21.50 41.60 17.19
CA GLU A 219 -20.48 42.45 16.58
C GLU A 219 -20.80 42.56 15.10
N VAL A 220 -20.76 43.80 14.62
CA VAL A 220 -20.97 44.16 13.22
C VAL A 220 -20.02 43.29 12.38
N ILE A 221 -20.60 42.36 11.61
CA ILE A 221 -19.86 41.50 10.68
C ILE A 221 -19.36 42.40 9.55
N ILE A 222 -18.15 42.95 9.71
CA ILE A 222 -17.37 43.38 8.57
C ILE A 222 -16.99 42.09 7.85
N PRO A 223 -17.33 41.91 6.56
CA PRO A 223 -16.88 40.73 5.82
C PRO A 223 -15.35 40.77 5.81
N VAL A 224 -14.73 39.92 6.62
CA VAL A 224 -13.32 39.55 6.42
C VAL A 224 -13.28 38.96 5.04
N SER A 225 -12.60 39.63 4.10
CA SER A 225 -12.31 39.03 2.81
C SER A 225 -11.60 37.70 3.10
N GLU A 226 -12.25 36.57 2.82
CA GLU A 226 -11.57 35.28 2.78
C GLU A 226 -10.39 35.45 1.81
N LYS A 227 -9.17 35.52 2.35
CA LYS A 227 -7.98 35.48 1.51
C LYS A 227 -7.96 34.12 0.86
N ILE A 228 -8.21 34.09 -0.45
CA ILE A 228 -8.04 32.89 -1.25
C ILE A 228 -6.55 32.54 -1.24
N GLY A 229 -6.19 31.45 -0.56
CA GLY A 229 -4.83 30.93 -0.53
C GLY A 229 -4.37 30.45 -1.91
N LYS A 230 -3.05 30.43 -2.10
CA LYS A 230 -2.41 29.97 -3.33
C LYS A 230 -2.26 28.45 -3.30
N ASN A 231 -2.18 27.84 -4.50
CA ASN A 231 -1.77 26.44 -4.63
C ASN A 231 -0.28 26.38 -4.99
N ILE A 232 0.54 25.93 -4.04
CA ILE A 232 1.98 25.72 -4.19
C ILE A 232 2.24 24.25 -4.46
N CYS A 233 3.18 23.96 -5.36
CA CYS A 233 3.60 22.62 -5.70
C CYS A 233 5.13 22.48 -5.60
N LEU A 234 5.61 21.47 -4.89
CA LEU A 234 7.01 21.05 -4.87
C LEU A 234 7.15 19.71 -5.58
N LEU A 235 7.82 19.70 -6.72
CA LEU A 235 8.03 18.51 -7.56
C LEU A 235 9.48 18.04 -7.43
N ILE A 236 9.67 16.84 -6.91
CA ILE A 236 10.98 16.24 -6.63
C ILE A 236 11.15 15.00 -7.52
N GLY A 237 12.10 15.03 -8.44
CA GLY A 237 12.44 13.89 -9.30
C GLY A 237 13.90 13.48 -9.12
N ALA A 238 14.14 12.34 -8.48
CA ALA A 238 15.47 11.76 -8.30
C ALA A 238 15.69 10.63 -9.31
N GLN A 239 16.52 10.88 -10.32
CA GLN A 239 16.66 10.00 -11.49
C GLN A 239 18.08 9.49 -11.69
N ASN A 240 19.06 10.40 -11.66
CA ASN A 240 20.46 10.12 -11.99
C ASN A 240 21.28 9.99 -10.70
N TYR A 241 21.49 8.77 -10.23
CA TYR A 241 22.18 8.50 -8.96
C TYR A 241 23.70 8.47 -9.13
N SER A 242 24.42 9.09 -8.20
CA SER A 242 25.89 9.20 -8.24
C SER A 242 26.60 7.90 -7.85
N ASP A 243 25.99 7.09 -6.97
CA ASP A 243 26.51 5.77 -6.61
C ASP A 243 26.12 4.74 -7.66
N VAL A 244 27.10 4.13 -8.30
CA VAL A 244 26.93 3.09 -9.32
C VAL A 244 26.18 1.85 -8.83
N ASN A 245 26.08 1.65 -7.51
CA ASN A 245 25.33 0.55 -6.90
C ASN A 245 23.84 0.88 -6.68
N ILE A 246 23.42 2.10 -7.00
CA ILE A 246 22.02 2.51 -7.06
C ILE A 246 21.67 2.72 -8.54
N PRO A 247 20.90 1.80 -9.16
CA PRO A 247 20.52 1.94 -10.56
C PRO A 247 19.79 3.27 -10.80
N SER A 248 20.21 4.01 -11.82
CA SER A 248 19.46 5.21 -12.24
C SER A 248 18.13 4.82 -12.88
N LEU A 249 17.14 5.69 -12.71
CA LEU A 249 15.78 5.54 -13.22
C LEU A 249 15.63 6.31 -14.54
N SER A 250 14.53 6.11 -15.25
CA SER A 250 14.28 6.75 -16.56
C SER A 250 13.17 7.80 -16.50
N ASN A 251 12.19 7.61 -15.60
CA ASN A 251 10.93 8.36 -15.59
C ASN A 251 10.72 9.44 -14.50
N PRO A 252 11.41 9.47 -13.34
CA PRO A 252 11.06 10.41 -12.26
C PRO A 252 10.95 11.89 -12.67
N ILE A 253 11.87 12.39 -13.49
CA ILE A 253 11.82 13.78 -13.98
C ILE A 253 10.67 13.96 -14.97
N ALA A 254 10.49 13.01 -15.89
CA ALA A 254 9.43 13.05 -16.88
C ALA A 254 8.05 13.06 -16.22
N ASP A 255 7.85 12.28 -15.16
CA ASP A 255 6.58 12.19 -14.44
C ASP A 255 6.29 13.44 -13.63
N ALA A 256 7.31 14.02 -12.99
CA ALA A 256 7.19 15.34 -12.36
C ALA A 256 6.80 16.42 -13.38
N VAL A 257 7.40 16.41 -14.58
CA VAL A 257 7.05 17.35 -15.66
C VAL A 257 5.61 17.13 -16.17
N LYS A 258 5.19 15.88 -16.39
CA LYS A 258 3.80 15.57 -16.79
C LYS A 258 2.80 16.08 -15.75
N LEU A 259 3.08 15.87 -14.47
CA LEU A 259 2.22 16.35 -13.39
C LEU A 259 2.18 17.89 -13.37
N LYS A 260 3.33 18.57 -13.50
CA LYS A 260 3.40 20.04 -13.65
C LYS A 260 2.46 20.53 -14.75
N MET A 261 2.52 19.91 -15.93
CA MET A 261 1.73 20.32 -17.08
C MET A 261 0.24 20.22 -16.80
N ILE A 262 -0.23 19.12 -16.21
CA ILE A 262 -1.65 18.91 -15.88
C ILE A 262 -2.13 19.87 -14.79
N LEU A 263 -1.35 20.02 -13.72
CA LEU A 263 -1.68 20.95 -12.64
C LEU A 263 -1.85 22.37 -13.16
N LYS A 264 -0.99 22.81 -14.10
CA LYS A 264 -1.08 24.13 -14.71
C LYS A 264 -2.20 24.26 -15.74
N SER A 265 -2.39 23.27 -16.60
CA SER A 265 -3.35 23.36 -17.71
C SER A 265 -4.79 23.21 -17.22
N THR A 266 -5.00 22.37 -16.22
CA THR A 266 -6.33 21.89 -15.82
C THR A 266 -6.76 22.45 -14.47
N TYR A 267 -5.84 22.76 -13.56
CA TYR A 267 -6.15 23.13 -12.17
C TYR A 267 -5.55 24.47 -11.76
N ASN A 268 -5.99 25.05 -10.65
CA ASN A 268 -5.59 26.40 -10.22
C ASN A 268 -4.13 26.50 -9.66
N PHE A 269 -3.13 26.00 -10.38
CA PHE A 269 -1.71 26.22 -10.11
C PHE A 269 -1.12 27.22 -11.11
N SER A 270 -0.43 28.25 -10.61
CA SER A 270 0.33 29.20 -11.43
C SER A 270 1.80 28.79 -11.53
N ASP A 271 2.50 29.28 -12.57
CA ASP A 271 3.88 28.87 -12.86
C ASP A 271 4.84 29.26 -11.75
N GLU A 272 4.69 30.46 -11.17
CA GLU A 272 5.53 30.94 -10.08
C GLU A 272 5.38 30.14 -8.78
N ASN A 273 4.32 29.35 -8.64
CA ASN A 273 4.04 28.53 -7.47
C ASN A 273 4.42 27.05 -7.66
N VAL A 274 5.05 26.67 -8.78
CA VAL A 274 5.54 25.30 -9.01
C VAL A 274 7.07 25.26 -8.93
N ILE A 275 7.57 24.74 -7.81
CA ILE A 275 8.99 24.54 -7.53
C ILE A 275 9.40 23.16 -8.01
N GLN A 276 10.55 23.07 -8.68
CA GLN A 276 11.07 21.83 -9.26
C GLN A 276 12.48 21.55 -8.76
N LEU A 277 12.68 20.36 -8.18
CA LEU A 277 13.98 19.85 -7.76
C LEU A 277 14.26 18.57 -8.56
N PHE A 278 15.12 18.68 -9.59
CA PHE A 278 15.51 17.55 -10.43
C PHE A 278 16.92 17.12 -10.10
N ASN A 279 17.08 15.82 -9.83
CA ASN A 279 18.29 15.22 -9.28
C ASN A 279 18.84 15.98 -8.06
N PRO A 280 18.01 16.27 -7.03
CA PRO A 280 18.51 16.96 -5.86
C PRO A 280 19.41 16.05 -5.01
N GLY A 281 20.27 16.68 -4.22
CA GLY A 281 20.86 16.04 -3.06
C GLY A 281 19.92 16.07 -1.85
N THR A 282 20.30 15.37 -0.79
CA THR A 282 19.51 15.29 0.45
C THR A 282 19.30 16.67 1.09
N ASP A 283 20.32 17.52 1.07
CA ASP A 283 20.25 18.85 1.70
C ASP A 283 19.46 19.87 0.88
N ASP A 284 19.36 19.70 -0.45
CA ASP A 284 18.49 20.53 -1.29
C ASP A 284 17.02 20.37 -0.90
N VAL A 285 16.57 19.14 -0.69
CA VAL A 285 15.19 18.86 -0.29
C VAL A 285 14.91 19.41 1.10
N LYS A 286 15.80 19.21 2.07
CA LYS A 286 15.64 19.76 3.42
C LYS A 286 15.57 21.29 3.39
N ARG A 287 16.50 21.94 2.67
CA ARG A 287 16.54 23.38 2.51
C ARG A 287 15.24 23.89 1.89
N GLN A 288 14.75 23.26 0.84
CA GLN A 288 13.51 23.68 0.19
C GLN A 288 12.28 23.56 1.10
N LEU A 289 12.17 22.47 1.88
CA LEU A 289 11.09 22.31 2.86
C LEU A 289 11.16 23.36 3.98
N LEU A 290 12.37 23.75 4.41
CA LEU A 290 12.57 24.84 5.37
C LEU A 290 12.21 26.21 4.77
N GLU A 291 12.58 26.48 3.52
CA GLU A 291 12.19 27.71 2.82
C GLU A 291 10.67 27.84 2.70
N LEU A 292 9.98 26.75 2.37
CA LEU A 292 8.51 26.72 2.31
C LEU A 292 7.85 27.07 3.65
N THR A 293 8.49 26.74 4.77
CA THR A 293 8.01 27.10 6.11
C THR A 293 7.92 28.62 6.30
N ASN A 294 8.81 29.38 5.64
CA ASN A 294 8.85 30.85 5.72
C ASN A 294 8.05 31.54 4.61
N GLN A 295 7.68 30.81 3.56
CA GLN A 295 7.01 31.38 2.38
C GLN A 295 5.48 31.20 2.42
N LEU A 296 5.00 30.05 2.88
CA LEU A 296 3.57 29.73 2.85
C LEU A 296 2.82 30.41 3.98
N GLN A 297 1.53 30.62 3.76
CA GLN A 297 0.59 31.15 4.74
C GLN A 297 -0.45 30.07 5.12
N PRO A 298 -1.10 30.17 6.29
CA PRO A 298 -2.09 29.18 6.75
C PRO A 298 -3.24 28.92 5.78
N GLU A 299 -3.56 29.85 4.87
CA GLU A 299 -4.62 29.71 3.87
C GLU A 299 -4.16 28.97 2.60
N ASP A 300 -2.85 28.86 2.37
CA ASP A 300 -2.27 28.25 1.16
C ASP A 300 -2.42 26.73 1.16
N ASN A 301 -2.42 26.12 -0.03
CA ASN A 301 -2.44 24.67 -0.23
C ASN A 301 -1.10 24.21 -0.81
N LEU A 302 -0.54 23.14 -0.25
CA LEU A 302 0.74 22.57 -0.65
C LEU A 302 0.56 21.16 -1.22
N LEU A 303 1.01 20.96 -2.46
CA LEU A 303 1.23 19.64 -3.04
C LEU A 303 2.73 19.35 -3.06
N ILE A 304 3.14 18.19 -2.54
CA ILE A 304 4.52 17.70 -2.65
C ILE A 304 4.46 16.41 -3.46
N PHE A 305 5.22 16.32 -4.54
CA PHE A 305 5.39 15.10 -5.32
C PHE A 305 6.84 14.64 -5.23
N TYR A 306 7.05 13.37 -4.94
CA TYR A 306 8.36 12.73 -4.97
C TYR A 306 8.31 11.49 -5.86
N ALA A 307 9.21 11.40 -6.84
CA ALA A 307 9.48 10.18 -7.60
C ALA A 307 10.97 9.86 -7.54
N GLY A 308 11.29 8.60 -7.29
CA GLY A 308 12.66 8.12 -7.13
C GLY A 308 12.73 6.82 -6.33
N HIS A 309 13.94 6.40 -5.98
CA HIS A 309 14.12 5.22 -5.13
C HIS A 309 13.68 5.47 -3.68
N GLY A 310 13.16 4.43 -3.06
CA GLY A 310 12.92 4.36 -1.63
C GLY A 310 13.41 3.03 -1.07
N ILE A 311 13.83 3.01 0.18
CA ILE A 311 14.28 1.78 0.84
C ILE A 311 13.66 1.61 2.21
N TRP A 312 13.17 0.40 2.48
CA TRP A 312 12.75 -0.02 3.81
C TRP A 312 13.88 -0.79 4.50
N VAL A 313 14.21 -0.38 5.71
CA VAL A 313 15.22 -1.02 6.55
C VAL A 313 14.52 -1.81 7.64
N GLU A 314 14.32 -3.11 7.40
CA GLU A 314 13.55 -4.01 8.28
C GLU A 314 14.05 -4.00 9.73
N LYS A 315 15.37 -4.04 9.94
CA LYS A 315 15.99 -4.04 11.27
C LYS A 315 15.64 -2.80 12.09
N GLU A 316 15.38 -1.67 11.44
CA GLU A 316 15.06 -0.39 12.07
C GLU A 316 13.56 -0.07 12.01
N LYS A 317 12.81 -0.81 11.20
CA LYS A 317 11.43 -0.51 10.81
C LYS A 317 11.28 0.94 10.34
N LYS A 318 12.20 1.38 9.47
CA LYS A 318 12.25 2.75 8.93
C LYS A 318 12.33 2.76 7.42
N GLY A 319 11.55 3.66 6.81
CA GLY A 319 11.61 3.98 5.39
C GLY A 319 12.46 5.22 5.13
N TYR A 320 13.12 5.23 3.98
CA TYR A 320 13.99 6.31 3.55
C TYR A 320 13.74 6.64 2.07
N TRP A 321 13.83 7.93 1.74
CA TRP A 321 13.96 8.41 0.37
C TRP A 321 15.44 8.43 -0.02
N LEU A 322 15.73 8.00 -1.24
CA LEU A 322 17.08 8.04 -1.81
C LEU A 322 17.18 9.20 -2.80
N MET A 323 17.88 10.25 -2.39
CA MET A 323 18.28 11.35 -3.28
C MET A 323 19.50 10.95 -4.13
N THR A 324 19.88 11.78 -5.09
CA THR A 324 20.92 11.41 -6.08
C THR A 324 22.34 11.34 -5.52
N ASP A 325 22.55 11.88 -4.32
CA ASP A 325 23.77 11.80 -3.51
C ASP A 325 23.80 10.59 -2.55
N ALA A 326 22.74 9.77 -2.53
CA ALA A 326 22.68 8.58 -1.68
C ALA A 326 23.75 7.55 -2.05
N LYS A 327 24.28 6.87 -1.04
CA LYS A 327 25.23 5.76 -1.17
C LYS A 327 24.60 4.46 -0.71
N ARG A 328 24.68 3.40 -1.51
CA ARG A 328 23.96 2.12 -1.29
C ARG A 328 24.30 1.45 0.04
N ASN A 329 25.49 1.69 0.56
CA ASN A 329 26.00 1.06 1.78
C ASN A 329 26.15 2.03 2.97
N ASP A 330 25.59 3.24 2.88
CA ASP A 330 25.69 4.25 3.94
C ASP A 330 24.33 4.91 4.21
N VAL A 331 23.63 4.40 5.23
CA VAL A 331 22.30 4.89 5.65
C VAL A 331 22.30 6.37 6.04
N ASN A 332 23.45 6.95 6.42
CA ASN A 332 23.54 8.36 6.81
C ASN A 332 23.34 9.31 5.62
N THR A 333 23.49 8.80 4.39
CA THR A 333 23.27 9.55 3.16
C THR A 333 21.82 9.51 2.68
N TRP A 334 20.95 8.76 3.36
CA TRP A 334 19.55 8.61 2.98
C TRP A 334 18.67 9.57 3.76
N LEU A 335 17.55 9.98 3.19
CA LEU A 335 16.62 10.91 3.83
C LEU A 335 15.50 10.13 4.54
N PRO A 336 15.44 10.08 5.88
CA PRO A 336 14.42 9.28 6.57
C PRO A 336 13.02 9.85 6.36
N ASN A 337 12.02 8.99 6.16
CA ASN A 337 10.61 9.40 6.02
C ASN A 337 10.17 10.28 7.20
N LYS A 338 10.58 9.93 8.43
CA LYS A 338 10.28 10.73 9.62
C LYS A 338 10.80 12.16 9.51
N THR A 339 12.01 12.36 9.01
CA THR A 339 12.60 13.70 8.84
C THR A 339 11.80 14.52 7.84
N VAL A 340 11.40 13.92 6.72
CA VAL A 340 10.52 14.58 5.73
C VAL A 340 9.21 15.01 6.40
N LEU A 341 8.56 14.10 7.13
CA LEU A 341 7.30 14.37 7.80
C LEU A 341 7.43 15.47 8.85
N ASP A 342 8.48 15.42 9.68
CA ASP A 342 8.76 16.45 10.70
C ASP A 342 8.97 17.84 10.07
N LEU A 343 9.54 17.92 8.86
CA LEU A 343 9.69 19.18 8.12
C LEU A 343 8.38 19.63 7.50
N VAL A 344 7.64 18.73 6.84
CA VAL A 344 6.34 19.02 6.23
C VAL A 344 5.33 19.51 7.27
N ALA A 345 5.35 18.93 8.47
CA ALA A 345 4.48 19.31 9.59
C ALA A 345 4.62 20.77 10.02
N LYS A 346 5.80 21.38 9.79
CA LYS A 346 6.10 22.75 10.19
C LYS A 346 5.63 23.78 9.17
N ILE A 347 5.32 23.36 7.94
CA ILE A 347 4.92 24.28 6.88
C ILE A 347 3.49 24.76 7.16
N PRO A 348 3.23 26.08 7.30
CA PRO A 348 1.90 26.60 7.53
C PRO A 348 1.10 26.52 6.21
N SER A 349 0.15 25.60 6.14
CA SER A 349 -0.72 25.43 4.97
C SER A 349 -2.06 24.85 5.39
N ARG A 350 -3.14 25.25 4.72
CA ARG A 350 -4.50 24.74 4.95
C ARG A 350 -4.61 23.28 4.56
N HIS A 351 -4.19 22.94 3.35
CA HIS A 351 -4.14 21.56 2.89
C HIS A 351 -2.72 21.19 2.47
N THR A 352 -2.21 20.05 2.94
CA THR A 352 -1.00 19.43 2.40
C THR A 352 -1.34 18.06 1.83
N LEU A 353 -0.95 17.84 0.58
CA LEU A 353 -0.97 16.55 -0.07
C LEU A 353 0.44 16.12 -0.43
N LEU A 354 0.91 15.02 0.16
CA LEU A 354 2.17 14.38 -0.19
C LEU A 354 1.90 13.17 -1.10
N ILE A 355 2.36 13.22 -2.34
CA ILE A 355 2.28 12.10 -3.30
C ILE A 355 3.68 11.52 -3.46
N THR A 356 3.86 10.23 -3.19
CA THR A 356 5.15 9.56 -3.38
C THR A 356 5.03 8.40 -4.35
N ASP A 357 5.76 8.47 -5.45
CA ASP A 357 6.00 7.38 -6.38
C ASP A 357 7.35 6.69 -6.08
N ALA A 358 7.41 6.09 -4.89
CA ALA A 358 8.58 5.42 -4.33
C ALA A 358 8.10 4.48 -3.21
N CYS A 359 8.92 3.49 -2.82
CA CYS A 359 8.67 2.70 -1.62
C CYS A 359 8.46 3.61 -0.41
N PHE A 360 7.24 3.62 0.12
CA PHE A 360 6.89 4.38 1.31
C PHE A 360 6.15 3.48 2.29
N SER A 361 6.93 2.58 2.92
CA SER A 361 6.51 1.65 3.98
C SER A 361 5.51 2.27 4.96
N GLY A 362 4.35 1.61 5.11
CA GLY A 362 3.10 2.13 5.66
C GLY A 362 3.02 2.48 7.15
N SER A 363 4.12 2.84 7.81
CA SER A 363 4.17 3.26 9.22
C SER A 363 3.71 4.71 9.48
N VAL A 364 3.16 5.40 8.46
CA VAL A 364 2.95 6.86 8.47
C VAL A 364 1.47 7.26 8.48
N PHE A 365 0.55 6.32 8.28
CA PHE A 365 -0.86 6.63 8.05
C PHE A 365 -1.74 6.45 9.30
N LYS A 366 -2.52 7.48 9.64
CA LYS A 366 -3.73 7.34 10.47
C LYS A 366 -4.96 7.18 9.59
N THR A 367 -5.74 6.11 9.82
CA THR A 367 -6.93 5.78 9.04
C THR A 367 -8.09 6.74 9.36
N ARG A 368 -8.75 7.27 8.32
CA ARG A 368 -9.95 8.11 8.43
C ARG A 368 -11.03 7.58 7.48
N GLY A 369 -12.28 7.49 7.96
CA GLY A 369 -13.43 7.04 7.17
C GLY A 369 -13.80 8.02 6.06
N LEU A 370 -14.18 7.48 4.90
CA LEU A 370 -14.43 8.20 3.64
C LEU A 370 -15.74 8.97 3.62
N ASN A 371 -15.88 9.95 2.74
CA ASN A 371 -17.10 10.73 2.53
C ASN A 371 -17.39 10.89 1.03
N ASP A 372 -18.57 10.48 0.56
CA ASP A 372 -19.18 10.96 -0.69
C ASP A 372 -20.61 11.53 -0.51
N ALA A 373 -20.75 12.86 -0.68
CA ALA A 373 -21.80 13.57 -1.44
C ALA A 373 -21.78 15.12 -1.24
N ALA A 374 -21.62 15.87 -2.35
CA ALA A 374 -22.27 17.16 -2.68
C ALA A 374 -21.82 18.51 -1.99
N PRO A 375 -22.17 19.68 -2.59
CA PRO A 375 -21.47 20.99 -2.49
C PRO A 375 -21.30 21.67 -1.13
N LYS A 376 -21.98 21.26 -0.05
CA LYS A 376 -21.70 21.77 1.31
C LYS A 376 -20.56 21.04 1.98
N ALA A 377 -20.44 19.73 1.75
CA ALA A 377 -19.35 18.93 2.32
C ALA A 377 -17.98 19.35 1.76
N ILE A 378 -17.94 19.82 0.50
CA ILE A 378 -16.73 20.37 -0.13
C ILE A 378 -16.32 21.70 0.51
N GLN A 379 -17.26 22.60 0.78
CA GLN A 379 -17.00 23.86 1.51
C GLN A 379 -16.49 23.56 2.92
N GLU A 380 -17.17 22.66 3.65
CA GLU A 380 -16.73 22.25 4.99
C GLU A 380 -15.38 21.52 5.02
N MET A 381 -15.00 20.83 3.93
CA MET A 381 -13.68 20.19 3.80
C MET A 381 -12.61 21.20 3.44
N GLU A 382 -12.90 22.15 2.55
CA GLU A 382 -12.00 23.23 2.15
C GLU A 382 -11.64 24.14 3.34
N GLU A 383 -12.59 24.41 4.23
CA GLU A 383 -12.39 25.23 5.43
C GLU A 383 -11.56 24.52 6.53
N LYS A 384 -11.40 23.18 6.45
CA LYS A 384 -10.73 22.38 7.49
C LYS A 384 -9.30 22.01 7.11
N ILE A 385 -8.35 22.13 8.04
CA ILE A 385 -6.94 21.77 7.80
C ILE A 385 -6.80 20.29 7.40
N SER A 386 -6.06 20.02 6.31
CA SER A 386 -5.75 18.67 5.80
C SER A 386 -4.25 18.39 5.72
N ARG A 387 -3.82 17.16 6.05
CA ARG A 387 -2.44 16.66 5.94
C ARG A 387 -2.50 15.20 5.52
N ILE A 388 -2.37 14.93 4.23
CA ILE A 388 -2.68 13.66 3.59
C ILE A 388 -1.49 13.18 2.78
N ALA A 389 -1.33 11.86 2.67
CA ALA A 389 -0.43 11.28 1.69
C ALA A 389 -1.11 10.22 0.81
N ILE A 390 -0.59 10.12 -0.42
CA ILE A 390 -0.85 9.05 -1.38
C ILE A 390 0.50 8.42 -1.74
N THR A 391 0.58 7.10 -1.66
CA THR A 391 1.82 6.33 -1.91
C THR A 391 1.55 5.28 -2.97
N SER A 392 2.53 5.01 -3.83
CA SER A 392 2.40 4.02 -4.92
C SER A 392 2.50 2.57 -4.47
N GLY A 393 3.14 2.30 -3.32
CA GLY A 393 3.25 0.96 -2.74
C GLY A 393 3.51 0.97 -1.23
N ASN A 394 3.19 -0.14 -0.56
CA ASN A 394 3.45 -0.35 0.87
C ASN A 394 4.93 -0.74 1.10
N ASP A 395 5.29 -2.01 0.91
CA ASP A 395 6.64 -2.54 1.22
C ASP A 395 7.40 -3.08 0.00
N THR A 396 6.87 -2.87 -1.21
CA THR A 396 7.41 -3.40 -2.48
C THR A 396 8.04 -2.31 -3.34
N GLU A 397 9.17 -2.65 -3.98
CA GLU A 397 9.85 -1.78 -4.95
C GLU A 397 8.93 -1.47 -6.13
N VAL A 398 8.81 -0.17 -6.42
CA VAL A 398 7.98 0.35 -7.51
C VAL A 398 8.81 0.26 -8.79
N PRO A 399 8.31 -0.39 -9.86
CA PRO A 399 9.01 -0.42 -11.13
C PRO A 399 9.23 0.98 -11.71
N ASP A 400 10.27 1.15 -12.53
CA ASP A 400 10.59 2.42 -13.23
C ASP A 400 9.42 2.93 -14.09
N GLU A 401 8.60 2.03 -14.64
CA GLU A 401 7.29 2.39 -15.18
C GLU A 401 6.19 2.21 -14.12
N SER A 402 5.83 3.32 -13.46
CA SER A 402 4.86 3.30 -12.39
C SER A 402 3.41 3.23 -12.90
N VAL A 403 2.76 2.08 -12.64
CA VAL A 403 1.31 1.91 -12.84
C VAL A 403 0.53 2.92 -11.99
N PHE A 404 1.02 3.26 -10.80
CA PHE A 404 0.44 4.32 -9.98
C PHE A 404 0.47 5.67 -10.71
N MET A 405 1.63 6.05 -11.27
CA MET A 405 1.75 7.32 -11.98
C MET A 405 0.86 7.38 -13.23
N LYS A 406 0.77 6.29 -13.99
CA LYS A 406 -0.17 6.15 -15.11
C LYS A 406 -1.60 6.49 -14.68
N TYR A 407 -2.06 5.95 -13.55
CA TYR A 407 -3.41 6.18 -13.05
C TYR A 407 -3.61 7.55 -12.39
N LEU A 408 -2.60 8.10 -11.72
CA LEU A 408 -2.64 9.47 -11.21
C LEU A 408 -2.79 10.50 -12.34
N ILE A 409 -1.99 10.35 -13.40
CA ILE A 409 -2.06 11.22 -14.58
C ILE A 409 -3.41 11.08 -15.28
N LYS A 410 -3.90 9.85 -15.47
CA LYS A 410 -5.22 9.58 -16.06
C LYS A 410 -6.33 10.23 -15.24
N ALA A 411 -6.27 10.07 -13.91
CA ALA A 411 -7.25 10.61 -12.98
C ALA A 411 -7.38 12.12 -13.09
N LEU A 412 -6.26 12.83 -13.03
CA LEU A 412 -6.20 14.29 -13.11
C LEU A 412 -6.54 14.83 -14.52
N SER A 413 -6.09 14.16 -15.58
CA SER A 413 -6.32 14.61 -16.96
C SER A 413 -7.76 14.41 -17.45
N THR A 414 -8.42 13.33 -17.01
CA THR A 414 -9.78 12.99 -17.45
C THR A 414 -10.88 13.52 -16.53
N ASN A 415 -10.51 14.21 -15.46
CA ASN A 415 -11.44 14.77 -14.49
C ASN A 415 -12.45 15.73 -15.13
N LYS A 416 -13.73 15.48 -14.88
CA LYS A 416 -14.85 16.32 -15.32
C LYS A 416 -15.42 17.21 -14.21
N ASP A 417 -15.10 16.91 -12.95
CA ASP A 417 -15.64 17.62 -11.80
C ASP A 417 -14.91 18.95 -11.58
N LYS A 418 -15.65 20.00 -11.19
CA LYS A 418 -15.05 21.30 -10.82
C LYS A 418 -14.18 21.18 -9.57
N TYR A 419 -14.59 20.33 -8.63
CA TYR A 419 -13.90 20.05 -7.39
C TYR A 419 -13.62 18.55 -7.31
N LEU A 420 -12.35 18.16 -7.36
CA LEU A 420 -11.91 16.78 -7.22
C LEU A 420 -11.10 16.65 -5.92
N THR A 421 -11.63 15.92 -4.95
CA THR A 421 -10.89 15.65 -3.71
C THR A 421 -9.85 14.56 -3.94
N ALA A 422 -8.70 14.64 -3.24
CA ALA A 422 -7.63 13.64 -3.37
C ALA A 422 -8.10 12.25 -2.96
N GLN A 423 -9.01 12.16 -1.98
CA GLN A 423 -9.68 10.92 -1.59
C GLN A 423 -10.49 10.32 -2.73
N LYS A 424 -11.40 11.10 -3.33
CA LYS A 424 -12.26 10.64 -4.43
C LYS A 424 -11.42 10.20 -5.63
N MET A 425 -10.39 10.97 -5.96
CA MET A 425 -9.41 10.63 -7.00
C MET A 425 -8.76 9.27 -6.71
N PHE A 426 -8.28 9.07 -5.48
CA PHE A 426 -7.61 7.83 -5.09
C PHE A 426 -8.52 6.60 -5.18
N ILE A 427 -9.70 6.65 -4.58
CA ILE A 427 -10.62 5.49 -4.50
C ILE A 427 -11.13 5.12 -5.88
N ASN A 428 -11.64 6.10 -6.62
CA ASN A 428 -12.45 5.82 -7.81
C ASN A 428 -11.59 5.62 -9.07
N GLN A 429 -10.33 6.06 -9.07
CA GLN A 429 -9.52 6.13 -10.29
C GLN A 429 -8.13 5.50 -10.15
N ILE A 430 -7.61 5.33 -8.93
CA ILE A 430 -6.24 4.83 -8.71
C ILE A 430 -6.24 3.46 -8.04
N LEU A 431 -6.93 3.29 -6.91
CA LEU A 431 -6.80 2.12 -6.04
C LEU A 431 -7.06 0.79 -6.77
N GLU A 432 -8.26 0.61 -7.33
CA GLU A 432 -8.63 -0.63 -8.01
C GLU A 432 -7.74 -0.91 -9.22
N ALA A 433 -7.42 0.13 -9.99
CA ALA A 433 -6.69 -0.02 -11.23
C ALA A 433 -5.23 -0.43 -11.01
N VAL A 434 -4.57 0.16 -9.99
CA VAL A 434 -3.21 -0.21 -9.60
C VAL A 434 -3.17 -1.60 -8.98
N MET A 435 -4.12 -1.93 -8.09
CA MET A 435 -4.18 -3.28 -7.49
C MET A 435 -4.47 -4.39 -8.51
N THR A 436 -5.11 -4.06 -9.63
CA THR A 436 -5.39 -5.01 -10.72
C THR A 436 -4.20 -5.18 -11.66
N GLU A 437 -3.49 -4.10 -11.99
CA GLU A 437 -2.41 -4.10 -12.98
C GLU A 437 -1.00 -4.26 -12.39
N SER A 438 -0.86 -4.24 -11.06
CA SER A 438 0.45 -4.29 -10.40
C SER A 438 0.43 -5.08 -9.09
N LYS A 439 1.63 -5.41 -8.60
CA LYS A 439 1.82 -6.03 -7.27
C LYS A 439 1.97 -4.99 -6.15
N THR A 440 1.88 -3.70 -6.47
CA THR A 440 2.00 -2.63 -5.48
C THR A 440 0.63 -2.30 -4.91
N GLU A 441 0.55 -2.14 -3.59
CA GLU A 441 -0.67 -1.72 -2.90
C GLU A 441 -0.57 -0.21 -2.62
N PRO A 442 -1.22 0.65 -3.42
CA PRO A 442 -1.17 2.07 -3.17
C PRO A 442 -1.97 2.40 -1.91
N ARG A 443 -1.56 3.42 -1.17
CA ARG A 443 -2.24 3.80 0.08
C ARG A 443 -2.58 5.28 0.10
N TYR A 444 -3.72 5.58 0.70
CA TYR A 444 -4.18 6.92 1.05
C TYR A 444 -4.38 6.98 2.56
N GLY A 445 -3.95 8.06 3.19
CA GLY A 445 -4.26 8.28 4.59
C GLY A 445 -3.76 9.63 5.10
N THR A 446 -4.13 9.92 6.35
CA THR A 446 -3.63 11.12 7.02
C THR A 446 -2.19 10.89 7.44
N LEU A 447 -1.35 11.90 7.27
CA LEU A 447 0.00 11.88 7.84
C LEU A 447 -0.11 11.81 9.37
N GLU A 448 0.72 11.03 10.05
CA GLU A 448 0.86 11.02 11.52
C GLU A 448 1.47 12.34 12.05
N LEU A 449 0.88 13.46 11.67
CA LEU A 449 1.25 14.81 12.04
C LEU A 449 0.11 15.43 12.87
N ALA A 450 0.47 16.27 13.84
CA ALA A 450 -0.52 17.07 14.54
C ALA A 450 -1.16 18.10 13.58
N GLY A 451 -2.46 18.35 13.71
CA GLY A 451 -3.15 19.47 13.03
C GLY A 451 -4.15 19.11 11.92
N HIS A 452 -4.30 17.85 11.54
CA HIS A 452 -5.41 17.45 10.66
C HIS A 452 -6.74 17.52 11.41
N VAL A 453 -7.74 18.26 10.88
CA VAL A 453 -9.02 18.47 11.58
C VAL A 453 -10.25 18.08 10.78
N GLY A 454 -10.14 17.62 9.54
CA GLY A 454 -11.36 17.54 8.74
C GLY A 454 -11.21 17.45 7.25
N GLY A 455 -10.30 18.24 6.69
CA GLY A 455 -10.33 18.52 5.27
C GLY A 455 -9.75 17.44 4.39
N ASP A 456 -9.76 17.71 3.10
CA ASP A 456 -9.05 16.97 2.07
C ASP A 456 -8.31 17.97 1.18
N PHE A 457 -7.31 17.53 0.42
CA PHE A 457 -6.77 18.35 -0.66
C PHE A 457 -7.75 18.34 -1.84
N ILE A 458 -8.10 19.52 -2.34
CA ILE A 458 -9.12 19.68 -3.39
C ILE A 458 -8.46 20.27 -4.63
N PHE A 459 -8.45 19.49 -5.70
CA PHE A 459 -8.07 19.95 -7.02
C PHE A 459 -9.24 20.73 -7.64
N ILE A 460 -9.11 22.05 -7.68
CA ILE A 460 -10.10 22.95 -8.29
C ILE A 460 -9.74 23.14 -9.77
N LYS A 461 -10.60 22.63 -10.65
CA LYS A 461 -10.44 22.75 -12.11
C LYS A 461 -10.61 24.20 -12.54
N LYS A 462 -9.84 24.68 -13.52
CA LYS A 462 -9.98 26.05 -14.07
C LYS A 462 -11.36 26.30 -14.66
#